data_AF-A0A3D1KB92-F1
#
_entry.id   AF-A0A3D1KB92-F1
#
_cell.length_a   1.000
_cell.length_b   1.000
_cell.length_c   1.000
_cell.angle_alpha   90.00
_cell.angle_beta   90.00
_cell.angle_gamma   90.00
#
_symmetry.space_group_name_H-M   'P 1'
#
loop_
_entity.id
_entity.type
_entity.pdbx_description
1 polymer ?
#
loop_
_entity_poly.entity_id
_entity_poly.type
_entity_poly.pdbx_seq_one_letter_code
_entity_poly.pdbx_strand_id
1 'polypeptide(L)'
;MAIDALLVERPDSPQIRKDQGRQEVIRSYAYGNDEVPAMPVIGEFITGSGYVANYDVKHGPGYTTLTVQFLDRLDTPAVVIHANNTTQYDLSINFIEKALETKVDPSSGDITYLKKWNFNLYQMVADKDASVTSPPAWFDTAHDESDADGCNYAWAKIRPGDPKEGVWKLCGSMTKPGVEAYLIAQPVITAKGYFTTRNDAIAFLSTAIGLHDPAYRFGFAASSGSVYRWLAFPMGITSDGKMWIAQNQYQFADKWDTDLYTVIA
;
A
#
# COMPACT_ATOMS: atom_id res chain seq x y z
N MET A 1 -28.22 22.30 0.38
CA MET A 1 -26.77 22.38 0.68
C MET A 1 -26.14 21.20 -0.01
N ALA A 2 -25.17 21.43 -0.90
CA ALA A 2 -24.57 20.37 -1.71
C ALA A 2 -23.75 19.42 -0.83
N ILE A 3 -24.02 18.11 -0.92
CA ILE A 3 -23.30 17.02 -0.25
C ILE A 3 -21.79 17.08 -0.56
N ASP A 4 -21.42 17.70 -1.68
CA ASP A 4 -20.02 17.93 -2.11
C ASP A 4 -19.18 18.73 -1.11
N ALA A 5 -19.79 19.49 -0.18
CA ALA A 5 -19.05 20.28 0.81
C ALA A 5 -18.81 19.55 2.15
N LEU A 6 -19.42 18.38 2.38
CA LEU A 6 -19.34 17.64 3.64
C LEU A 6 -18.37 16.44 3.61
N LEU A 7 -17.73 16.19 2.48
CA LEU A 7 -16.76 15.10 2.31
C LEU A 7 -15.32 15.62 2.42
N VAL A 8 -15.00 16.34 3.49
CA VAL A 8 -13.61 16.60 3.87
C VAL A 8 -13.20 15.59 4.92
N GLU A 9 -13.03 14.34 4.50
CA GLU A 9 -12.24 13.37 5.26
C GLU A 9 -11.78 12.23 4.33
N ARG A 10 -10.52 11.85 4.50
CA ARG A 10 -9.76 11.02 3.56
C ARG A 10 -10.47 9.68 3.40
N PRO A 11 -10.80 9.23 2.18
CA PRO A 11 -11.32 7.88 1.99
C PRO A 11 -10.24 6.89 2.43
N ASP A 12 -10.48 6.17 3.52
CA ASP A 12 -9.49 5.26 4.10
C ASP A 12 -9.11 4.13 3.13
N SER A 13 -10.02 3.73 2.23
CA SER A 13 -9.78 2.77 1.15
C SER A 13 -10.95 2.74 0.15
N PRO A 14 -10.89 3.41 -1.01
CA PRO A 14 -11.90 3.17 -2.04
C PRO A 14 -11.72 1.74 -2.58
N GLN A 15 -12.78 0.92 -2.46
CA GLN A 15 -12.84 -0.36 -3.17
C GLN A 15 -13.70 -0.16 -4.41
N ILE A 16 -13.19 -0.60 -5.56
CA ILE A 16 -13.95 -0.56 -6.81
C ILE A 16 -14.13 -2.00 -7.27
N ARG A 17 -15.37 -2.44 -7.40
CA ARG A 17 -15.73 -3.74 -7.95
C ARG A 17 -16.30 -3.56 -9.34
N LYS A 18 -15.88 -4.42 -10.27
CA LYS A 18 -16.51 -4.58 -11.57
C LYS A 18 -16.94 -6.02 -11.74
N ASP A 19 -18.21 -6.21 -12.07
CA ASP A 19 -18.80 -7.54 -12.19
C ASP A 19 -19.87 -7.54 -13.28
N GLN A 20 -19.73 -8.40 -14.30
CA GLN A 20 -20.70 -8.56 -15.40
C GLN A 20 -21.19 -7.23 -16.05
N GLY A 21 -20.32 -6.22 -16.15
CA GLY A 21 -20.65 -4.91 -16.75
C GLY A 21 -21.24 -3.89 -15.78
N ARG A 22 -21.51 -4.28 -14.53
CA ARG A 22 -21.80 -3.38 -13.40
C ARG A 22 -20.48 -2.87 -12.81
N GLN A 23 -20.46 -1.60 -12.43
CA GLN A 23 -19.40 -1.04 -11.61
C GLN A 23 -19.98 -0.59 -10.27
N GLU A 24 -19.38 -1.10 -9.21
CA GLU A 24 -19.69 -0.77 -7.83
C GLU A 24 -18.49 -0.06 -7.21
N VAL A 25 -18.74 1.05 -6.52
CA VAL A 25 -17.71 1.78 -5.77
C VAL A 25 -18.14 1.77 -4.30
N ILE A 26 -17.27 1.29 -3.42
CA ILE A 26 -17.50 1.33 -1.98
C ILE A 26 -16.53 2.35 -1.40
N ARG A 27 -17.06 3.33 -0.65
CA ARG A 27 -16.26 4.35 0.05
C ARG A 27 -16.59 4.29 1.54
N SER A 28 -15.55 4.32 2.37
CA SER A 28 -15.66 4.45 3.82
C SER A 28 -15.19 5.83 4.25
N TYR A 29 -15.96 6.44 5.15
CA TYR A 29 -15.73 7.74 5.74
C TYR A 29 -15.71 7.57 7.26
N ALA A 30 -14.68 8.07 7.93
CA ALA A 30 -14.61 8.12 9.38
C ALA A 30 -15.00 9.52 9.86
N TYR A 31 -15.72 9.62 10.98
CA TYR A 31 -16.19 10.86 11.60
C TYR A 31 -15.87 10.84 13.09
N GLY A 32 -15.75 12.01 13.71
CA GLY A 32 -15.68 12.14 15.18
C GLY A 32 -16.88 11.46 15.85
N ASN A 33 -16.72 10.92 17.06
CA ASN A 33 -17.83 10.25 17.78
C ASN A 33 -18.99 11.19 18.14
N ASP A 34 -18.73 12.48 18.20
CA ASP A 34 -19.66 13.57 18.42
C ASP A 34 -20.31 14.12 17.14
N GLU A 35 -19.84 13.67 15.98
CA GLU A 35 -20.37 14.06 14.67
C GLU A 35 -21.42 13.05 14.19
N VAL A 36 -22.58 13.56 13.77
CA VAL A 36 -23.60 12.75 13.12
C VAL A 36 -23.41 12.90 11.61
N PRO A 37 -22.96 11.87 10.88
CA PRO A 37 -22.78 11.98 9.45
C PRO A 37 -24.11 12.21 8.75
N ALA A 38 -24.11 13.09 7.75
CA ALA A 38 -25.26 13.26 6.88
C ALA A 38 -25.51 11.96 6.11
N MET A 39 -26.67 11.34 6.31
CA MET A 39 -26.99 10.06 5.69
C MET A 39 -27.28 10.26 4.20
N PRO A 40 -26.66 9.46 3.31
CA PRO A 40 -26.91 9.55 1.89
C PRO A 40 -28.31 9.02 1.55
N VAL A 41 -28.94 9.57 0.52
CA VAL A 41 -30.26 9.12 0.06
C VAL A 41 -30.09 7.98 -0.93
N ILE A 42 -30.69 6.81 -0.65
CA ILE A 42 -30.68 5.69 -1.58
C ILE A 42 -31.34 6.11 -2.89
N GLY A 43 -30.64 5.86 -3.99
CA GLY A 43 -31.03 6.19 -5.35
C GLY A 43 -30.60 7.58 -5.82
N GLU A 44 -30.02 8.40 -4.94
CA GLU A 44 -29.45 9.70 -5.32
C GLU A 44 -28.18 9.51 -6.15
N PHE A 45 -28.04 10.29 -7.23
CA PHE A 45 -26.82 10.34 -8.02
C PHE A 45 -25.83 11.34 -7.44
N ILE A 46 -24.64 10.87 -7.08
CA ILE A 46 -23.53 11.69 -6.62
C ILE A 46 -22.50 11.82 -7.74
N THR A 47 -22.26 13.05 -8.18
CA THR A 47 -21.27 13.36 -9.22
C THR A 47 -19.90 12.77 -8.87
N GLY A 48 -19.30 12.03 -9.79
CA GLY A 48 -17.99 11.40 -9.59
C GLY A 48 -17.99 10.10 -8.75
N SER A 49 -19.13 9.67 -8.21
CA SER A 49 -19.24 8.40 -7.46
C SER A 49 -20.33 7.45 -8.01
N GLY A 50 -21.45 7.98 -8.50
CA GLY A 50 -22.58 7.18 -9.02
C GLY A 50 -23.82 7.26 -8.13
N TYR A 51 -24.77 6.34 -8.36
CA TYR A 51 -26.00 6.24 -7.59
C TYR A 51 -25.76 5.56 -6.24
N VAL A 52 -26.22 6.16 -5.15
CA VAL A 52 -26.19 5.52 -3.82
C VAL A 52 -27.09 4.28 -3.86
N ALA A 53 -26.52 3.11 -3.68
CA ALA A 53 -27.27 1.85 -3.66
C ALA A 53 -27.56 1.37 -2.24
N ASN A 54 -26.59 1.55 -1.35
CA ASN A 54 -26.72 1.16 0.06
C ASN A 54 -25.72 1.94 0.92
N TYR A 55 -25.91 1.92 2.22
CA TYR A 55 -24.92 2.39 3.19
C TYR A 55 -25.03 1.63 4.51
N ASP A 56 -23.93 1.61 5.26
CA ASP A 56 -23.84 1.01 6.59
C ASP A 56 -23.10 1.98 7.54
N VAL A 57 -23.51 2.01 8.80
CA VAL A 57 -22.91 2.88 9.83
C VAL A 57 -22.45 2.02 11.00
N LYS A 58 -21.18 2.15 11.35
CA LYS A 58 -20.57 1.45 12.49
C LYS A 58 -20.02 2.44 13.49
N HIS A 59 -20.42 2.30 14.74
CA HIS A 59 -19.89 3.11 15.85
C HIS A 59 -18.71 2.39 16.50
N GLY A 60 -17.51 2.97 16.37
CA GLY A 60 -16.30 2.49 17.01
C GLY A 60 -15.98 3.23 18.31
N PRO A 61 -14.98 2.76 19.08
CA PRO A 61 -14.61 3.39 20.35
C PRO A 61 -13.99 4.79 20.20
N GLY A 62 -13.45 5.16 19.03
CA GLY A 62 -12.83 6.47 18.79
C GLY A 62 -13.41 7.28 17.63
N TYR A 63 -14.20 6.65 16.74
CA TYR A 63 -14.80 7.28 15.57
C TYR A 63 -16.02 6.49 15.09
N THR A 64 -16.92 7.15 14.36
CA THR A 64 -18.02 6.52 13.62
C THR A 64 -17.62 6.34 12.17
N THR A 65 -17.88 5.19 11.58
CA THR A 65 -17.62 4.92 10.15
C THR A 65 -18.91 4.81 9.37
N LEU A 66 -19.06 5.61 8.32
CA LEU A 66 -20.09 5.47 7.28
C LEU A 66 -19.46 4.79 6.06
N THR A 67 -20.00 3.64 5.65
CA THR A 67 -19.62 2.97 4.41
C THR A 67 -20.75 3.11 3.41
N VAL A 68 -20.48 3.72 2.25
CA VAL A 68 -21.48 3.95 1.19
C VAL A 68 -21.12 3.12 -0.04
N GLN A 69 -22.10 2.41 -0.57
CA GLN A 69 -22.02 1.63 -1.81
C GLN A 69 -22.68 2.43 -2.93
N PHE A 70 -21.93 2.67 -4.00
CA PHE A 70 -22.39 3.36 -5.21
C PHE A 70 -22.45 2.39 -6.40
N LEU A 71 -23.42 2.61 -7.28
CA LEU A 71 -23.59 1.91 -8.55
C LEU A 71 -23.55 2.88 -9.71
N ASP A 72 -23.04 2.42 -10.85
CA ASP A 72 -23.07 3.20 -12.08
C ASP A 72 -24.49 3.35 -12.67
N ARG A 73 -25.44 2.46 -12.31
CA ARG A 73 -26.85 2.48 -12.77
C ARG A 73 -27.82 1.97 -11.71
N LEU A 74 -29.02 2.58 -11.63
CA LEU A 74 -30.11 2.24 -10.70
C LEU A 74 -30.80 0.90 -10.99
N ASP A 75 -30.84 0.48 -12.25
CA ASP A 75 -31.65 -0.66 -12.70
C ASP A 75 -30.99 -2.02 -12.41
N THR A 76 -29.92 -2.03 -11.60
CA THR A 76 -29.07 -3.18 -11.39
C THR A 76 -29.54 -3.93 -10.13
N PRO A 77 -29.97 -5.21 -10.23
CA PRO A 77 -30.47 -5.95 -9.07
C PRO A 77 -29.42 -6.03 -7.95
N ALA A 78 -29.87 -5.96 -6.69
CA ALA A 78 -29.00 -5.96 -5.52
C ALA A 78 -28.15 -7.25 -5.37
N VAL A 79 -28.63 -8.36 -5.92
CA VAL A 79 -27.95 -9.67 -5.93
C VAL A 79 -27.44 -9.97 -7.34
N VAL A 80 -26.14 -10.20 -7.47
CA VAL A 80 -25.55 -10.71 -8.73
C VAL A 80 -25.51 -12.22 -8.65
N ILE A 81 -26.17 -12.88 -9.59
CA ILE A 81 -26.02 -14.33 -9.80
C ILE A 81 -24.90 -14.52 -10.81
N HIS A 82 -23.78 -15.07 -10.36
CA HIS A 82 -22.64 -15.29 -11.24
C HIS A 82 -22.92 -16.43 -12.22
N ALA A 83 -22.87 -16.13 -13.52
CA ALA A 83 -22.93 -17.12 -14.57
C ALA A 83 -21.60 -17.87 -14.70
N ASN A 84 -21.63 -19.06 -15.28
CA ASN A 84 -20.42 -19.81 -15.59
C ASN A 84 -19.47 -18.99 -16.48
N ASN A 85 -18.16 -19.10 -16.23
CA ASN A 85 -17.10 -18.40 -16.94
C ASN A 85 -17.20 -16.86 -16.86
N THR A 86 -17.72 -16.33 -15.76
CA THR A 86 -17.69 -14.89 -15.50
C THR A 86 -16.57 -14.55 -14.51
N THR A 87 -16.01 -13.35 -14.68
CA THR A 87 -14.93 -12.85 -13.82
C THR A 87 -15.33 -11.53 -13.20
N GLN A 88 -15.31 -11.49 -11.87
CA GLN A 88 -15.40 -10.26 -11.09
C GLN A 88 -13.98 -9.73 -10.85
N TYR A 89 -13.81 -8.42 -10.94
CA TYR A 89 -12.57 -7.73 -10.58
C TYR A 89 -12.85 -6.81 -9.40
N ASP A 90 -12.03 -6.90 -8.35
CA ASP A 90 -12.04 -5.98 -7.21
C ASP A 90 -10.69 -5.23 -7.19
N LEU A 91 -10.72 -3.90 -7.16
CA LEU A 91 -9.57 -3.04 -6.88
C LEU A 91 -9.57 -2.67 -5.39
N SER A 92 -8.42 -2.83 -4.77
CA SER A 92 -8.13 -2.39 -3.40
C SER A 92 -6.77 -1.69 -3.37
N ILE A 93 -6.55 -0.86 -2.36
CA ILE A 93 -5.22 -0.36 -2.03
C ILE A 93 -4.71 -1.22 -0.88
N ASN A 94 -3.56 -1.86 -1.09
CA ASN A 94 -2.84 -2.56 -0.04
C ASN A 94 -1.52 -1.82 0.25
N PHE A 95 -0.76 -2.28 1.23
CA PHE A 95 0.54 -1.72 1.56
C PHE A 95 1.63 -2.77 1.41
N ILE A 96 2.78 -2.34 0.88
CA ILE A 96 4.02 -3.11 0.92
C ILE A 96 5.01 -2.42 1.84
N GLU A 97 5.73 -3.24 2.61
CA GLU A 97 6.88 -2.79 3.35
C GLU A 97 8.08 -2.69 2.40
N LYS A 98 8.71 -1.52 2.37
CA LYS A 98 10.03 -1.33 1.75
C LYS A 98 11.04 -0.96 2.82
N ALA A 99 12.28 -1.40 2.64
CA ALA A 99 13.38 -1.05 3.53
C ALA A 99 13.52 0.48 3.61
N LEU A 100 13.65 1.03 4.82
CA LEU A 100 13.64 2.48 5.06
C LEU A 100 14.73 3.23 4.28
N GLU A 101 15.85 2.56 4.02
CA GLU A 101 17.00 3.06 3.26
C GLU A 101 16.69 3.33 1.78
N THR A 102 15.63 2.70 1.25
CA THR A 102 15.18 2.89 -0.13
C THR A 102 14.21 4.06 -0.30
N LYS A 103 13.96 4.84 0.76
CA LYS A 103 12.98 5.92 0.71
C LYS A 103 13.47 7.05 -0.18
N VAL A 104 12.66 7.39 -1.19
CA VAL A 104 12.91 8.49 -2.14
C VAL A 104 11.77 9.50 -2.14
N ASP A 105 12.04 10.73 -2.56
CA ASP A 105 11.01 11.70 -2.89
C ASP A 105 10.31 11.24 -4.18
N PRO A 106 8.98 11.06 -4.19
CA PRO A 106 8.28 10.59 -5.38
C PRO A 106 8.28 11.59 -6.55
N SER A 107 8.56 12.87 -6.30
CA SER A 107 8.59 13.91 -7.34
C SER A 107 9.95 14.08 -8.00
N SER A 108 11.05 13.94 -7.25
CA SER A 108 12.41 14.09 -7.78
C SER A 108 13.15 12.76 -7.97
N GLY A 109 12.74 11.71 -7.26
CA GLY A 109 13.44 10.42 -7.22
C GLY A 109 14.66 10.40 -6.32
N ASP A 110 14.96 11.51 -5.63
CA ASP A 110 16.13 11.62 -4.76
C ASP A 110 15.95 10.86 -3.44
N ILE A 111 17.03 10.33 -2.89
CA ILE A 111 17.03 9.63 -1.60
C ILE A 111 16.63 10.62 -0.50
N THR A 112 15.58 10.30 0.25
CA THR A 112 15.12 11.07 1.41
C THR A 112 15.41 10.38 2.74
N TYR A 113 15.90 9.15 2.69
CA TYR A 113 16.38 8.44 3.86
C TYR A 113 17.52 9.21 4.52
N LEU A 114 17.45 9.43 5.83
CA LEU A 114 18.54 10.02 6.60
C LEU A 114 19.13 8.97 7.54
N LYS A 115 20.45 8.85 7.56
CA LYS A 115 21.16 7.85 8.38
C LYS A 115 20.82 7.98 9.88
N LYS A 116 20.63 9.22 10.35
CA LYS A 116 20.18 9.54 11.72
C LYS A 116 18.81 8.97 12.10
N TRP A 117 18.05 8.41 11.16
CA TRP A 117 16.78 7.75 11.50
C TRP A 117 17.05 6.47 12.28
N ASN A 118 17.99 5.64 11.81
CA ASN A 118 18.23 4.30 12.39
C ASN A 118 19.58 4.16 13.08
N PHE A 119 20.49 5.12 12.92
CA PHE A 119 21.84 5.06 13.46
C PHE A 119 22.11 6.22 14.39
N ASN A 120 22.80 5.93 15.50
CA ASN A 120 23.44 6.95 16.31
C ASN A 120 24.75 7.35 15.64
N LEU A 121 25.16 8.60 15.87
CA LEU A 121 26.50 9.06 15.54
C LEU A 121 27.37 9.01 16.80
N TYR A 122 28.48 8.29 16.72
CA TYR A 122 29.51 8.25 17.76
C TYR A 122 30.71 9.08 17.33
N GLN A 123 31.30 9.80 18.27
CA GLN A 123 32.56 10.53 18.10
C GLN A 123 33.67 9.79 18.87
N MET A 124 34.83 9.67 18.23
CA MET A 124 36.04 9.18 18.90
C MET A 124 36.58 10.28 19.79
N VAL A 125 36.82 9.96 21.06
CA VAL A 125 37.52 10.86 21.99
C VAL A 125 38.73 10.17 22.61
N ALA A 126 39.80 10.93 22.84
CA ALA A 126 41.05 10.40 23.36
C ALA A 126 40.95 9.89 24.82
N ASP A 127 40.00 10.41 25.61
CA ASP A 127 39.83 10.07 27.02
C ASP A 127 38.35 9.81 27.35
N LYS A 128 38.09 8.84 28.25
CA LYS A 128 36.76 8.53 28.79
C LYS A 128 36.09 9.70 29.49
N ASP A 129 36.86 10.70 29.95
CA ASP A 129 36.32 11.88 30.65
C ASP A 129 36.20 13.10 29.71
N ALA A 130 36.68 13.01 28.47
CA ALA A 130 36.57 14.07 27.48
C ALA A 130 35.11 14.35 27.08
N SER A 131 34.75 15.62 26.91
CA SER A 131 33.41 15.99 26.44
C SER A 131 33.25 15.70 24.95
N VAL A 132 32.03 15.38 24.55
CA VAL A 132 31.65 15.18 23.14
C VAL A 132 31.30 16.53 22.55
N THR A 133 31.69 16.80 21.30
CA THR A 133 31.21 17.99 20.59
C THR A 133 29.77 17.81 20.15
N SER A 134 29.06 18.92 19.90
CA SER A 134 27.77 18.86 19.22
C SER A 134 27.89 18.10 17.90
N PRO A 135 26.81 17.44 17.44
CA PRO A 135 26.79 16.81 16.12
C PRO A 135 27.30 17.77 15.03
N PRO A 136 28.14 17.28 14.11
CA PRO A 136 28.54 18.07 12.95
C PRO A 136 27.34 18.39 12.07
N ALA A 137 27.40 19.48 11.31
CA ALA A 137 26.25 19.97 10.53
C ALA A 137 25.71 18.93 9.52
N TRP A 138 26.57 18.06 8.97
CA TRP A 138 26.18 16.99 8.05
C TRP A 138 25.35 15.89 8.73
N PHE A 139 25.36 15.76 10.05
CA PHE A 139 24.57 14.77 10.78
C PHE A 139 23.09 14.83 10.38
N ASP A 140 22.59 16.04 10.16
CA ASP A 140 21.19 16.27 9.86
C ASP A 140 20.78 15.91 8.42
N THR A 141 21.74 15.83 7.51
CA THR A 141 21.56 15.64 6.06
C THR A 141 22.24 14.38 5.51
N ALA A 142 22.98 13.63 6.32
CA ALA A 142 23.67 12.43 5.88
C ALA A 142 22.69 11.33 5.42
N HIS A 143 22.92 10.79 4.23
CA HIS A 143 22.13 9.72 3.62
C HIS A 143 22.78 8.35 3.76
N ASP A 144 24.11 8.31 3.94
CA ASP A 144 24.91 7.10 4.02
C ASP A 144 26.04 7.25 5.07
N GLU A 145 27.08 6.42 4.97
CA GLU A 145 28.22 6.42 5.88
C GLU A 145 29.40 7.28 5.42
N SER A 146 29.32 7.89 4.23
CA SER A 146 30.45 8.58 3.60
C SER A 146 30.93 9.81 4.36
N ASP A 147 30.04 10.48 5.09
CA ASP A 147 30.39 11.62 5.95
C ASP A 147 31.18 11.21 7.21
N ALA A 148 31.15 9.93 7.59
CA ALA A 148 31.86 9.38 8.73
C ALA A 148 33.12 8.64 8.28
N ASP A 149 34.29 9.16 8.68
CA ASP A 149 35.60 8.62 8.28
C ASP A 149 36.01 7.34 9.03
N GLY A 150 35.19 6.87 9.99
CA GLY A 150 35.48 5.70 10.82
C GLY A 150 36.58 5.91 11.86
N CYS A 151 37.25 7.07 11.86
CA CYS A 151 38.36 7.41 12.75
C CYS A 151 37.94 8.45 13.79
N ASN A 152 37.26 9.51 13.35
CA ASN A 152 36.73 10.58 14.18
C ASN A 152 35.24 10.38 14.47
N TYR A 153 34.51 9.83 13.50
CA TYR A 153 33.07 9.59 13.60
C TYR A 153 32.69 8.21 13.09
N ALA A 154 31.69 7.59 13.72
CA ALA A 154 31.15 6.30 13.31
C ALA A 154 29.63 6.26 13.48
N TRP A 155 28.93 5.85 12.43
CA TRP A 155 27.51 5.50 12.50
C TRP A 155 27.36 4.11 13.10
N ALA A 156 26.54 3.96 14.14
CA ALA A 156 26.23 2.65 14.68
C ALA A 156 24.86 2.61 15.38
N LYS A 157 24.13 1.49 15.26
CA LYS A 157 22.88 1.29 16.00
C LYS A 157 23.14 1.14 17.50
N ILE A 158 24.17 0.37 17.83
CA ILE A 158 24.67 0.12 19.19
C ILE A 158 26.08 0.70 19.27
N ARG A 159 26.49 1.17 20.45
CA ARG A 159 27.83 1.73 20.66
C ARG A 159 28.90 0.74 20.17
N PRO A 160 29.83 1.18 19.30
CA PRO A 160 30.95 0.34 18.89
C PRO A 160 31.80 -0.08 20.10
N GLY A 161 32.55 -1.18 19.95
CA GLY A 161 33.56 -1.56 20.93
C GLY A 161 34.67 -0.51 20.97
N ASP A 162 35.18 -0.21 22.16
CA ASP A 162 36.25 0.78 22.32
C ASP A 162 37.55 0.24 21.69
N PRO A 163 38.23 1.01 20.82
CA PRO A 163 39.52 0.61 20.29
C PRO A 163 40.62 0.70 21.36
N LYS A 164 41.84 0.27 21.00
CA LYS A 164 42.99 0.31 21.93
C LYS A 164 43.34 1.72 22.41
N GLU A 165 43.05 2.73 21.59
CA GLU A 165 43.31 4.14 21.89
C GLU A 165 42.00 4.92 21.66
N GLY A 166 41.43 5.46 22.75
CA GLY A 166 40.20 6.25 22.72
C GLY A 166 38.93 5.48 23.11
N VAL A 167 37.82 6.22 23.17
CA VAL A 167 36.49 5.73 23.55
C VAL A 167 35.46 6.29 22.58
N TRP A 168 34.52 5.45 22.12
CA TRP A 168 33.41 5.92 21.32
C TRP A 168 32.32 6.51 22.22
N LYS A 169 32.01 7.79 22.04
CA LYS A 169 30.94 8.47 22.79
C LYS A 169 29.82 8.92 21.88
N LEU A 170 28.59 8.81 22.38
CA LEU A 170 27.39 9.23 21.65
C LEU A 170 27.44 10.75 21.41
N CYS A 171 27.45 11.14 20.14
CA CYS A 171 27.48 12.52 19.67
C CYS A 171 26.10 12.95 19.18
N GLY A 172 25.43 12.10 18.39
CA GLY A 172 24.07 12.33 17.91
C GLY A 172 23.19 11.10 18.09
N SER A 173 22.00 11.29 18.65
CA SER A 173 21.03 10.21 18.85
C SER A 173 20.22 9.95 17.59
N MET A 174 19.91 8.67 17.34
CA MET A 174 18.95 8.30 16.30
C MET A 174 17.56 8.89 16.59
N THR A 175 16.79 9.14 15.53
CA THR A 175 15.51 9.86 15.60
C THR A 175 14.28 8.97 15.32
N LYS A 176 14.48 7.76 14.79
CA LYS A 176 13.42 6.76 14.53
C LYS A 176 13.86 5.35 14.99
N PRO A 177 14.18 5.16 16.29
CA PRO A 177 14.66 3.89 16.79
C PRO A 177 13.67 2.74 16.48
N GLY A 178 14.19 1.65 15.92
CA GLY A 178 13.42 0.43 15.63
C GLY A 178 12.57 0.46 14.35
N VAL A 179 12.61 1.55 13.57
CA VAL A 179 11.88 1.65 12.30
C VAL A 179 12.78 1.19 11.15
N GLU A 180 12.65 -0.05 10.69
CA GLU A 180 13.50 -0.58 9.60
C GLU A 180 12.85 -0.51 8.21
N ALA A 181 11.55 -0.22 8.16
CA ALA A 181 10.77 -0.20 6.92
C ALA A 181 9.75 0.96 6.91
N TYR A 182 9.25 1.26 5.73
CA TYR A 182 8.10 2.15 5.52
C TYR A 182 7.08 1.48 4.61
N LEU A 183 5.81 1.83 4.82
CA LEU A 183 4.71 1.33 4.02
C LEU A 183 4.51 2.19 2.78
N ILE A 184 4.39 1.55 1.62
CA ILE A 184 3.97 2.18 0.38
C ILE A 184 2.61 1.61 -0.01
N ALA A 185 1.65 2.50 -0.25
CA ALA A 185 0.37 2.13 -0.83
C ALA A 185 0.57 1.62 -2.26
N GLN A 186 0.06 0.43 -2.55
CA GLN A 186 0.07 -0.17 -3.88
C GLN A 186 -1.35 -0.61 -4.30
N PRO A 187 -1.74 -0.36 -5.56
CA PRO A 187 -2.94 -0.93 -6.13
C PRO A 187 -2.86 -2.46 -6.21
N VAL A 188 -3.91 -3.13 -5.76
CA VAL A 188 -4.06 -4.58 -5.85
C VAL A 188 -5.40 -4.91 -6.49
N ILE A 189 -5.34 -5.67 -7.59
CA ILE A 189 -6.52 -6.17 -8.29
C ILE A 189 -6.70 -7.64 -7.95
N THR A 190 -7.89 -8.00 -7.48
CA THR A 190 -8.29 -9.40 -7.31
C THR A 190 -9.25 -9.77 -8.43
N ALA A 191 -8.93 -10.81 -9.19
CA ALA A 191 -9.82 -11.38 -10.19
C ALA A 191 -10.42 -12.68 -9.64
N LYS A 192 -11.75 -12.74 -9.53
CA LYS A 192 -12.50 -13.92 -9.09
C LYS A 192 -13.24 -14.50 -10.29
N GLY A 193 -12.81 -15.67 -10.74
CA GLY A 193 -13.48 -16.42 -11.80
C GLY A 193 -14.49 -17.41 -11.20
N TYR A 194 -15.68 -17.49 -11.79
CA TYR A 194 -16.77 -18.37 -11.36
C TYR A 194 -16.99 -19.48 -12.38
N PHE A 195 -16.84 -20.73 -11.95
CA PHE A 195 -16.82 -21.90 -12.83
C PHE A 195 -17.74 -23.01 -12.31
N THR A 196 -18.41 -23.73 -13.21
CA THR A 196 -19.18 -24.93 -12.84
C THR A 196 -18.32 -26.17 -12.71
N THR A 197 -17.11 -26.16 -13.28
CA THR A 197 -16.16 -27.27 -13.18
C THR A 197 -14.89 -26.86 -12.44
N ARG A 198 -14.33 -27.81 -11.68
CA ARG A 198 -13.06 -27.61 -10.97
C ARG A 198 -11.88 -27.42 -11.94
N ASN A 199 -11.92 -28.09 -13.09
CA ASN A 199 -10.83 -28.02 -14.07
C ASN A 199 -10.72 -26.63 -14.70
N ASP A 200 -11.85 -25.99 -15.01
CA ASP A 200 -11.85 -24.62 -15.53
C ASP A 200 -11.34 -23.63 -14.47
N ALA A 201 -11.71 -23.84 -13.20
CA ALA A 201 -11.18 -23.06 -12.08
C ALA A 201 -9.66 -23.20 -11.92
N ILE A 202 -9.12 -24.41 -12.08
CA ILE A 202 -7.66 -24.65 -12.07
C ILE A 202 -6.97 -23.98 -13.25
N ALA A 203 -7.57 -24.08 -14.44
CA ALA A 203 -7.04 -23.44 -15.64
C ALA A 203 -6.95 -21.92 -15.46
N PHE A 204 -8.01 -21.29 -14.95
CA PHE A 204 -8.01 -19.87 -14.59
C PHE A 204 -6.91 -19.52 -13.58
N LEU A 205 -6.76 -20.32 -12.52
CA LEU A 205 -5.76 -20.08 -11.48
C LEU A 205 -4.32 -20.08 -12.05
N SER A 206 -4.04 -20.99 -12.99
CA SER A 206 -2.71 -21.11 -13.62
C SER A 206 -2.30 -19.94 -14.51
N THR A 207 -3.23 -19.05 -14.86
CA THR A 207 -2.94 -17.88 -15.73
C THR A 207 -2.17 -16.76 -15.02
N ALA A 208 -2.10 -16.77 -13.69
CA ALA A 208 -1.52 -15.69 -12.90
C ALA A 208 -0.28 -16.16 -12.14
N ILE A 209 0.85 -16.30 -12.84
CA ILE A 209 2.15 -16.60 -12.22
C ILE A 209 3.21 -15.68 -12.82
N GLY A 210 3.87 -14.89 -11.97
CA GLY A 210 4.92 -13.96 -12.38
C GLY A 210 4.36 -12.65 -12.93
N LEU A 211 5.10 -12.00 -13.84
CA LEU A 211 4.67 -10.72 -14.43
C LEU A 211 3.56 -10.93 -15.47
N HIS A 212 2.31 -10.64 -15.08
CA HIS A 212 1.15 -10.80 -15.95
C HIS A 212 0.10 -9.73 -15.67
N ASP A 213 -0.45 -9.11 -16.72
CA ASP A 213 -1.48 -8.09 -16.56
C ASP A 213 -2.85 -8.71 -16.24
N PRO A 214 -3.68 -8.06 -15.39
CA PRO A 214 -5.08 -8.40 -15.31
C PRO A 214 -5.82 -7.92 -16.57
N ALA A 215 -6.86 -8.66 -16.97
CA ALA A 215 -7.67 -8.30 -18.13
C ALA A 215 -8.46 -6.99 -17.93
N TYR A 216 -8.70 -6.60 -16.67
CA TYR A 216 -9.27 -5.30 -16.33
C TYR A 216 -8.42 -4.57 -15.29
N ARG A 217 -8.10 -3.30 -15.55
CA ARG A 217 -7.06 -2.54 -14.83
C ARG A 217 -7.55 -1.27 -14.15
N PHE A 218 -8.86 -1.01 -14.14
CA PHE A 218 -9.42 0.20 -13.50
C PHE A 218 -8.74 1.53 -13.90
N GLY A 219 -8.23 1.62 -15.13
CA GLY A 219 -7.54 2.82 -15.65
C GLY A 219 -6.04 2.89 -15.37
N PHE A 220 -5.45 1.94 -14.64
CA PHE A 220 -4.00 1.81 -14.52
C PHE A 220 -3.40 1.37 -15.86
N ALA A 221 -2.75 2.31 -16.56
CA ALA A 221 -2.07 2.06 -17.81
C ALA A 221 -0.62 1.59 -17.57
N ALA A 222 -0.11 0.75 -18.46
CA ALA A 222 1.33 0.57 -18.57
C ALA A 222 1.93 1.90 -19.08
N SER A 223 2.85 2.50 -18.33
CA SER A 223 3.61 3.64 -18.84
C SER A 223 4.39 3.18 -20.09
N SER A 224 4.25 3.97 -21.16
CA SER A 224 4.71 3.67 -22.52
C SER A 224 6.08 2.98 -22.56
N GLY A 225 6.12 1.78 -23.15
CA GLY A 225 7.37 1.06 -23.48
C GLY A 225 7.91 0.11 -22.42
N SER A 226 7.24 -0.08 -21.27
CA SER A 226 7.68 -1.03 -20.24
C SER A 226 6.93 -2.36 -20.28
N VAL A 227 7.66 -3.43 -19.96
CA VAL A 227 7.15 -4.78 -19.62
C VAL A 227 6.06 -4.66 -18.54
N TYR A 228 5.06 -5.53 -18.63
CA TYR A 228 3.93 -5.68 -17.71
C TYR A 228 4.33 -5.51 -16.24
N ARG A 229 3.72 -4.54 -15.53
CA ARG A 229 4.12 -4.14 -14.16
C ARG A 229 3.18 -4.67 -13.05
N TRP A 230 2.60 -5.84 -13.29
CA TRP A 230 1.73 -6.50 -12.34
C TRP A 230 2.33 -7.85 -11.96
N LEU A 231 2.72 -7.99 -10.69
CA LEU A 231 3.08 -9.29 -10.15
C LEU A 231 1.79 -10.06 -9.86
N ALA A 232 1.59 -11.14 -10.59
CA ALA A 232 0.42 -11.98 -10.53
C ALA A 232 0.73 -13.28 -9.80
N PHE A 233 -0.15 -13.69 -8.90
CA PHE A 233 -0.05 -14.96 -8.21
C PHE A 233 -1.43 -15.55 -7.90
N PRO A 234 -1.51 -16.90 -7.82
CA PRO A 234 -2.76 -17.57 -7.50
C PRO A 234 -3.06 -17.48 -6.00
N MET A 235 -4.31 -17.17 -5.64
CA MET A 235 -4.76 -17.11 -4.24
C MET A 235 -5.43 -18.41 -3.78
N GLY A 236 -6.07 -19.11 -4.71
CA GLY A 236 -6.66 -20.43 -4.45
C GLY A 236 -8.03 -20.62 -5.08
N ILE A 237 -8.66 -21.73 -4.73
CA ILE A 237 -9.99 -22.12 -5.20
C ILE A 237 -10.86 -22.46 -4.00
N THR A 238 -12.06 -21.91 -3.96
CA THR A 238 -13.10 -22.22 -2.98
C THR A 238 -14.35 -22.70 -3.68
N SER A 239 -15.17 -23.52 -3.03
CA SER A 239 -16.49 -23.90 -3.51
C SER A 239 -17.57 -23.05 -2.85
N ASP A 240 -18.50 -22.51 -3.63
CA ASP A 240 -19.70 -21.82 -3.14
C ASP A 240 -20.92 -22.32 -3.90
N GLY A 241 -21.83 -22.99 -3.19
CA GLY A 241 -22.98 -23.67 -3.77
C GLY A 241 -22.59 -24.64 -4.88
N LYS A 242 -22.97 -24.32 -6.13
CA LYS A 242 -22.69 -25.12 -7.33
C LYS A 242 -21.46 -24.63 -8.13
N MET A 243 -20.75 -23.63 -7.62
CA MET A 243 -19.67 -22.95 -8.33
C MET A 243 -18.33 -23.20 -7.63
N TRP A 244 -17.30 -23.32 -8.45
CA TRP A 244 -15.89 -23.21 -8.08
C TRP A 244 -15.46 -21.77 -8.35
N ILE A 245 -15.00 -21.10 -7.30
CA ILE A 245 -14.50 -19.73 -7.35
C ILE A 245 -12.99 -19.80 -7.29
N ALA A 246 -12.32 -19.43 -8.38
CA ALA A 246 -10.86 -19.32 -8.42
C ALA A 246 -10.46 -17.85 -8.30
N GLN A 247 -9.40 -17.57 -7.55
CA GLN A 247 -8.97 -16.22 -7.27
C GLN A 247 -7.50 -16.02 -7.64
N ASN A 248 -7.24 -14.98 -8.43
CA ASN A 248 -5.90 -14.49 -8.75
C ASN A 248 -5.73 -13.08 -8.22
N GLN A 249 -4.55 -12.77 -7.70
CA GLN A 249 -4.21 -11.42 -7.25
C GLN A 249 -3.11 -10.84 -8.13
N TYR A 250 -3.24 -9.55 -8.44
CA TYR A 250 -2.32 -8.77 -9.24
C TYR A 250 -1.89 -7.56 -8.42
N GLN A 251 -0.59 -7.44 -8.13
CA GLN A 251 -0.02 -6.32 -7.39
C GLN A 251 0.74 -5.39 -8.33
N PHE A 252 0.39 -4.11 -8.32
CA PHE A 252 1.07 -3.11 -9.14
C PHE A 252 2.30 -2.57 -8.43
N ALA A 253 3.42 -2.48 -9.16
CA ALA A 253 4.52 -1.62 -8.75
C ALA A 253 4.98 -0.77 -9.94
N ASP A 254 5.39 0.46 -9.65
CA ASP A 254 5.99 1.33 -10.65
C ASP A 254 7.30 0.75 -11.20
N LYS A 255 8.05 0.02 -10.37
CA LYS A 255 9.27 -0.71 -10.73
C LYS A 255 9.27 -2.07 -10.05
N TRP A 256 9.49 -3.12 -10.83
CA TRP A 256 9.81 -4.46 -10.35
C TRP A 256 11.24 -4.80 -10.72
N ASP A 257 11.92 -5.57 -9.88
CA ASP A 257 13.15 -6.25 -10.29
C ASP A 257 12.78 -7.32 -11.32
N THR A 258 12.99 -7.02 -12.60
CA THR A 258 12.58 -7.92 -13.67
C THR A 258 13.31 -9.25 -13.58
N ASP A 259 14.56 -9.28 -13.15
CA ASP A 259 15.38 -10.49 -13.13
C ASP A 259 14.87 -11.50 -12.08
N LEU A 260 14.30 -11.01 -10.98
CA LEU A 260 13.69 -11.84 -9.94
C LEU A 260 12.29 -12.36 -10.29
N TYR A 261 11.53 -11.64 -11.14
CA TYR A 261 10.09 -11.88 -11.34
C TYR A 261 9.69 -12.20 -12.78
N THR A 262 10.60 -12.10 -13.75
CA THR A 262 10.42 -12.78 -15.04
C THR A 262 10.45 -14.29 -14.77
N VAL A 263 9.34 -14.94 -15.09
CA VAL A 263 9.18 -16.39 -14.97
C VAL A 263 10.42 -17.07 -15.57
N ILE A 264 11.08 -17.93 -14.80
CA ILE A 264 12.00 -18.92 -15.37
C ILE A 264 11.15 -19.77 -16.30
N ALA A 265 11.29 -19.55 -17.60
CA ALA A 265 10.62 -20.29 -18.64
C ALA A 265 10.96 -21.78 -18.59
#